data_AF-A0A8C5JBI3-F1
#
_entry.id   AF-A0A8C5JBI3-F1
#
_cell.length_a   1.000
_cell.length_b   1.000
_cell.length_c   1.000
_cell.angle_alpha   90.00
_cell.angle_beta   90.00
_cell.angle_gamma   90.00
#
_symmetry.space_group_name_H-M   'P 1'
#
loop_
_entity.id
_entity.type
_entity.pdbx_description
1 polymer ?
#
loop_
_entity_poly.entity_id
_entity_poly.type
_entity_poly.pdbx_seq_one_letter_code
_entity_poly.pdbx_strand_id
1 'polypeptide(L)'
;MRSNLLLHYEEAGGVGVLLTGWTQDGGACQVWEQPSYRQRLNQSEVVSCLPDGSTAGVVFQQAGAWYLAVAATYSTSADTNHLHCEPSKSDKETVITVRSMVNLKSKEELGIIKRREEPLHFVDALQWGDHLFFPYYTLKARLANNTEPPSMAVLRQLGPSDGGLTLQGHVYLDCGCRSLIISSSLVRQGERGWWVGVFRHSHNAKAWNSTAVCIFGMEEMKERACASPHFNMNGKSCTLNIIFEKIPENESGDASQTIQVNVLDCDTIGQAKEKSLQAFFNKNGFLYGLQLDEIGLELVSEEQQRELLDIDGSSEVMDDGIRKLNTIGHYEISNGATIKVFKKKANTRSGNTLTVTHLNFCAEWLGMQRTEL
;
A
#
# COMPACT_ATOMS: atom_id res chain seq x y z
N MET A 1 -16.88 -7.47 -26.24
CA MET A 1 -17.41 -7.72 -24.88
C MET A 1 -16.29 -8.35 -24.08
N ARG A 2 -15.86 -7.74 -22.98
CA ARG A 2 -14.77 -8.25 -22.12
C ARG A 2 -15.34 -8.52 -20.73
N SER A 3 -15.07 -9.70 -20.19
CA SER A 3 -15.32 -10.02 -18.79
C SER A 3 -14.16 -9.46 -17.95
N ASN A 4 -14.51 -8.72 -16.90
CA ASN A 4 -13.60 -8.07 -15.97
C ASN A 4 -13.64 -8.69 -14.57
N LEU A 5 -14.63 -9.55 -14.30
CA LEU A 5 -14.77 -10.24 -13.02
C LEU A 5 -15.51 -11.56 -13.23
N LEU A 6 -14.99 -12.65 -12.64
CA LEU A 6 -15.66 -13.94 -12.61
C LEU A 6 -15.36 -14.59 -11.26
N LEU A 7 -16.37 -14.65 -10.38
CA LEU A 7 -16.22 -15.20 -9.04
C LEU A 7 -17.31 -16.23 -8.78
N HIS A 8 -16.94 -17.32 -8.10
CA HIS A 8 -17.86 -18.35 -7.66
C HIS A 8 -17.78 -18.50 -6.14
N TYR A 9 -18.93 -18.65 -5.49
CA TYR A 9 -19.02 -19.02 -4.08
C TYR A 9 -20.28 -19.86 -3.85
N GLU A 10 -20.35 -20.52 -2.70
CA GLU A 10 -21.47 -21.38 -2.32
C GLU A 10 -22.16 -20.80 -1.08
N GLU A 11 -23.47 -20.60 -1.17
CA GLU A 11 -24.30 -20.16 -0.04
C GLU A 11 -24.69 -21.34 0.86
N ALA A 12 -25.17 -21.03 2.06
CA ALA A 12 -25.69 -22.04 2.97
C ALA A 12 -26.79 -22.88 2.30
N GLY A 13 -26.68 -24.20 2.39
CA GLY A 13 -27.61 -25.12 1.71
C GLY A 13 -27.15 -25.61 0.34
N GLY A 14 -25.92 -25.28 -0.09
CA GLY A 14 -25.31 -25.84 -1.29
C GLY A 14 -25.68 -25.12 -2.59
N VAL A 15 -26.21 -23.91 -2.48
CA VAL A 15 -26.58 -23.10 -3.64
C VAL A 15 -25.34 -22.42 -4.19
N GLY A 16 -24.88 -22.87 -5.37
CA GLY A 16 -23.78 -22.24 -6.08
C GLY A 16 -24.19 -20.88 -6.65
N VAL A 17 -23.33 -19.88 -6.50
CA VAL A 17 -23.56 -18.52 -6.99
C VAL A 17 -22.37 -18.08 -7.83
N LEU A 18 -22.67 -17.54 -9.02
CA LEU A 18 -21.69 -17.02 -9.96
C LEU A 18 -21.88 -15.51 -10.13
N LEU A 19 -20.81 -14.74 -9.92
CA LEU A 19 -20.76 -13.32 -10.24
C LEU A 19 -20.01 -13.12 -11.55
N THR A 20 -20.57 -12.30 -12.44
CA THR A 20 -19.96 -11.92 -13.70
C THR A 20 -19.93 -10.39 -13.83
N GLY A 21 -18.75 -9.81 -14.01
CA GLY A 21 -18.57 -8.39 -14.26
C GLY A 21 -18.18 -8.12 -15.71
N TRP A 22 -18.81 -7.12 -16.33
CA TRP A 22 -18.69 -6.81 -17.74
C TRP A 22 -18.30 -5.34 -17.94
N THR A 23 -17.49 -5.06 -18.97
CA THR A 23 -17.19 -3.66 -19.34
C THR A 23 -18.38 -2.91 -19.93
N GLN A 24 -19.43 -3.62 -20.36
CA GLN A 24 -20.64 -3.03 -20.94
C GLN A 24 -21.57 -2.47 -19.87
N ASP A 25 -22.59 -1.72 -20.30
CA ASP A 25 -23.65 -1.18 -19.45
C ASP A 25 -23.10 -0.38 -18.25
N GLY A 26 -22.07 0.43 -18.51
CA GLY A 26 -21.41 1.24 -17.48
C GLY A 26 -20.67 0.40 -16.43
N GLY A 27 -20.18 -0.79 -16.78
CA GLY A 27 -19.39 -1.62 -15.86
C GLY A 27 -20.28 -2.51 -15.00
N ALA A 28 -21.22 -3.21 -15.63
CA ALA A 28 -22.23 -3.98 -14.93
C ALA A 28 -21.71 -5.25 -14.27
N CYS A 29 -22.30 -5.61 -13.13
CA CYS A 29 -22.10 -6.90 -12.48
C CYS A 29 -23.45 -7.60 -12.29
N GLN A 30 -23.46 -8.89 -12.64
CA GLN A 30 -24.62 -9.76 -12.57
C GLN A 30 -24.34 -10.90 -11.60
N VAL A 31 -25.39 -11.32 -10.89
CA VAL A 31 -25.35 -12.44 -9.95
C VAL A 31 -26.28 -13.54 -10.47
N TRP A 32 -25.75 -14.75 -10.57
CA TRP A 32 -26.42 -15.90 -11.16
C TRP A 32 -26.47 -17.05 -10.17
N GLU A 33 -27.61 -17.71 -10.07
CA GLU A 33 -27.81 -18.90 -9.24
C GLU A 33 -27.58 -20.17 -10.07
N GLN A 34 -26.77 -21.09 -9.56
CA GLN A 34 -26.51 -22.40 -10.17
C GLN A 34 -27.43 -23.48 -9.56
N PRO A 35 -27.74 -24.56 -10.30
CA PRO A 35 -27.25 -24.89 -11.64
C PRO A 35 -28.08 -24.29 -12.80
N SER A 36 -29.21 -23.66 -12.49
CA SER A 36 -30.16 -23.17 -13.51
C SER A 36 -29.70 -21.90 -14.23
N TYR A 37 -28.62 -21.26 -13.76
CA TYR A 37 -28.13 -19.96 -14.21
C TYR A 37 -29.25 -18.91 -14.25
N ARG A 38 -30.06 -18.86 -13.19
CA ARG A 38 -31.09 -17.84 -13.02
C ARG A 38 -30.46 -16.54 -12.54
N GLN A 39 -30.65 -15.45 -13.29
CA GLN A 39 -30.16 -14.13 -12.86
C GLN A 39 -30.93 -13.66 -11.62
N ARG A 40 -30.20 -13.41 -10.53
CA ARG A 40 -30.71 -12.83 -9.28
C ARG A 40 -30.66 -11.31 -9.31
N LEU A 41 -29.57 -10.75 -9.84
CA LEU A 41 -29.30 -9.32 -9.79
C LEU A 41 -28.52 -8.88 -11.03
N ASN A 42 -28.72 -7.62 -11.43
CA ASN A 42 -27.90 -6.91 -12.41
C ASN A 42 -27.77 -5.46 -11.94
N GLN A 43 -26.53 -4.97 -11.80
CA GLN A 43 -26.24 -3.62 -11.31
C GLN A 43 -25.09 -3.00 -12.10
N SER A 44 -25.29 -1.78 -12.61
CA SER A 44 -24.27 -0.98 -13.29
C SER A 44 -23.27 -0.35 -12.32
N GLU A 45 -22.16 0.16 -12.84
CA GLU A 45 -21.13 0.88 -12.08
C GLU A 45 -20.56 0.05 -10.92
N VAL A 46 -20.39 -1.26 -11.11
CA VAL A 46 -19.79 -2.17 -10.13
C VAL A 46 -18.32 -2.44 -10.47
N VAL A 47 -18.03 -2.75 -11.72
CA VAL A 47 -16.68 -3.01 -12.23
C VAL A 47 -16.23 -1.87 -13.14
N SER A 48 -14.95 -1.85 -13.54
CA SER A 48 -14.50 -0.88 -14.53
C SER A 48 -15.16 -1.14 -15.88
N CYS A 49 -15.68 -0.08 -16.50
CA CYS A 49 -16.12 -0.08 -17.89
C CYS A 49 -15.01 0.34 -18.87
N LEU A 50 -13.86 0.79 -18.36
CA LEU A 50 -12.75 1.24 -19.18
C LEU A 50 -12.08 0.03 -19.85
N PRO A 51 -11.74 0.10 -21.16
CA PRO A 51 -11.10 -1.00 -21.88
C PRO A 51 -9.79 -1.48 -21.24
N ASP A 52 -9.00 -0.53 -20.73
CA ASP A 52 -7.70 -0.77 -20.06
C ASP A 52 -7.78 -0.69 -18.52
N GLY A 53 -8.98 -0.48 -17.99
CA GLY A 53 -9.22 -0.41 -16.56
C GLY A 53 -9.09 -1.78 -15.90
N SER A 54 -8.43 -1.81 -14.75
CA SER A 54 -8.42 -3.04 -13.94
C SER A 54 -9.73 -3.25 -13.22
N THR A 55 -10.02 -4.51 -12.89
CA THR A 55 -11.01 -4.89 -11.89
C THR A 55 -10.51 -6.16 -11.22
N ALA A 56 -10.50 -6.15 -9.90
CA ALA A 56 -10.27 -7.32 -9.07
C ALA A 56 -11.32 -7.33 -7.95
N GLY A 57 -11.81 -8.51 -7.57
CA GLY A 57 -12.83 -8.59 -6.53
C GLY A 57 -12.76 -9.90 -5.76
N VAL A 58 -13.21 -9.83 -4.52
CA VAL A 58 -13.29 -10.98 -3.62
C VAL A 58 -14.62 -10.96 -2.90
N VAL A 59 -15.26 -12.13 -2.83
CA VAL A 59 -16.48 -12.33 -2.05
C VAL A 59 -16.08 -12.81 -0.66
N PHE A 60 -16.66 -12.20 0.36
CA PHE A 60 -16.38 -12.52 1.75
C PHE A 60 -17.66 -12.43 2.59
N GLN A 61 -17.62 -13.01 3.79
CA GLN A 61 -18.74 -12.99 4.73
C GLN A 61 -18.43 -12.08 5.92
N GLN A 62 -19.43 -11.32 6.37
CA GLN A 62 -19.39 -10.50 7.58
C GLN A 62 -20.70 -10.63 8.32
N ALA A 63 -20.66 -10.96 9.61
CA ALA A 63 -21.86 -11.09 10.46
C ALA A 63 -22.99 -11.93 9.84
N GLY A 64 -22.63 -13.00 9.12
CA GLY A 64 -23.58 -13.89 8.44
C GLY A 64 -24.07 -13.42 7.06
N ALA A 65 -23.76 -12.19 6.64
CA ALA A 65 -24.12 -11.65 5.33
C ALA A 65 -22.95 -11.69 4.34
N TRP A 66 -23.27 -11.82 3.05
CA TRP A 66 -22.29 -11.87 1.96
C TRP A 66 -22.05 -10.48 1.37
N TYR A 67 -20.77 -10.19 1.12
CA TYR A 67 -20.30 -8.93 0.57
C TYR A 67 -19.32 -9.19 -0.56
N LEU A 68 -19.27 -8.23 -1.49
CA LEU A 68 -18.28 -8.15 -2.55
C LEU A 68 -17.41 -6.92 -2.29
N ALA A 69 -16.11 -7.13 -2.11
CA ALA A 69 -15.14 -6.05 -2.23
C ALA A 69 -14.63 -6.00 -3.67
N VAL A 70 -14.70 -4.83 -4.30
CA VAL A 70 -14.20 -4.61 -5.67
C VAL A 70 -13.19 -3.48 -5.66
N ALA A 71 -12.02 -3.74 -6.22
CA ALA A 71 -11.01 -2.75 -6.55
C ALA A 71 -10.93 -2.58 -8.07
N ALA A 72 -11.10 -1.36 -8.57
CA ALA A 72 -11.13 -1.13 -10.01
C ALA A 72 -10.65 0.26 -10.41
N THR A 73 -10.22 0.37 -11.68
CA THR A 73 -9.87 1.65 -12.30
C THR A 73 -11.11 2.25 -12.96
N TYR A 74 -11.86 3.11 -12.26
CA TYR A 74 -13.08 3.72 -12.83
C TYR A 74 -12.80 4.98 -13.67
N SER A 75 -11.64 5.61 -13.50
CA SER A 75 -11.24 6.80 -14.24
C SER A 75 -9.73 6.81 -14.51
N THR A 76 -9.32 7.38 -15.65
CA THR A 76 -7.92 7.67 -16.00
C THR A 76 -7.68 9.17 -16.10
N SER A 77 -6.42 9.61 -16.01
CA SER A 77 -6.04 11.04 -16.13
C SER A 77 -6.14 11.57 -17.57
N ALA A 78 -6.12 10.69 -18.56
CA ALA A 78 -6.56 11.01 -19.91
C ALA A 78 -8.09 10.96 -19.91
N ASP A 79 -8.75 12.11 -19.92
CA ASP A 79 -10.18 12.25 -20.26
C ASP A 79 -10.35 11.83 -21.74
N THR A 80 -10.29 10.52 -22.01
CA THR A 80 -10.82 9.98 -23.24
C THR A 80 -12.33 9.89 -23.05
N ASN A 81 -13.08 10.75 -23.75
CA ASN A 81 -14.54 10.74 -23.81
C ASN A 81 -15.05 9.35 -24.26
N HIS A 82 -15.11 8.41 -23.33
CA HIS A 82 -15.79 7.13 -23.51
C HIS A 82 -17.25 7.38 -23.18
N LEU A 83 -18.02 7.75 -24.21
CA LEU A 83 -19.48 7.91 -24.12
C LEU A 83 -20.06 6.73 -23.32
N HIS A 84 -20.74 7.03 -22.22
CA HIS A 84 -21.42 6.08 -21.31
C HIS A 84 -20.53 5.26 -20.34
N CYS A 85 -19.29 5.66 -20.08
CA CYS A 85 -18.40 5.02 -19.11
C CYS A 85 -17.81 6.01 -18.08
N GLU A 86 -18.35 7.21 -17.99
CA GLU A 86 -17.91 8.19 -16.99
C GLU A 86 -18.57 7.89 -15.64
N PRO A 87 -17.77 7.68 -14.57
CA PRO A 87 -18.33 7.57 -13.24
C PRO A 87 -18.96 8.90 -12.82
N SER A 88 -19.85 8.84 -11.83
CA SER A 88 -20.38 10.04 -11.18
C SER A 88 -19.22 10.94 -10.68
N LYS A 89 -19.43 12.27 -10.65
CA LYS A 89 -18.38 13.21 -10.17
C LYS A 89 -17.89 12.88 -8.76
N SER A 90 -18.78 12.40 -7.88
CA SER A 90 -18.45 11.98 -6.52
C SER A 90 -17.59 10.71 -6.46
N ASP A 91 -17.63 9.88 -7.51
CA ASP A 91 -16.96 8.59 -7.61
C ASP A 91 -15.70 8.61 -8.49
N LYS A 92 -15.32 9.77 -9.03
CA LYS A 92 -14.13 9.92 -9.89
C LYS A 92 -12.84 9.39 -9.25
N GLU A 93 -12.72 9.50 -7.94
CA GLU A 93 -11.55 9.04 -7.18
C GLU A 93 -11.76 7.69 -6.50
N THR A 94 -12.97 7.14 -6.55
CA THR A 94 -13.27 5.84 -5.95
C THR A 94 -12.41 4.75 -6.59
N VAL A 95 -11.83 3.89 -5.76
CA VAL A 95 -10.98 2.78 -6.22
C VAL A 95 -11.33 1.46 -5.59
N ILE A 96 -11.77 1.43 -4.33
CA ILE A 96 -12.22 0.21 -3.66
C ILE A 96 -13.59 0.47 -3.04
N THR A 97 -14.54 -0.44 -3.29
CA THR A 97 -15.89 -0.39 -2.72
C THR A 97 -16.27 -1.72 -2.11
N VAL A 98 -17.06 -1.66 -1.04
CA VAL A 98 -17.72 -2.82 -0.44
C VAL A 98 -19.20 -2.76 -0.74
N ARG A 99 -19.74 -3.87 -1.25
CA ARG A 99 -21.10 -3.94 -1.78
C ARG A 99 -21.81 -5.15 -1.20
N SER A 100 -23.04 -4.95 -0.74
CA SER A 100 -23.88 -6.06 -0.28
C SER A 100 -24.27 -6.95 -1.47
N MET A 101 -24.18 -8.28 -1.32
CA MET A 101 -24.61 -9.22 -2.35
C MET A 101 -26.13 -9.23 -2.60
N VAL A 102 -26.90 -8.50 -1.78
CA VAL A 102 -28.35 -8.34 -1.95
C VAL A 102 -28.70 -7.33 -3.04
N ASN A 103 -27.88 -6.28 -3.23
CA ASN A 103 -28.21 -5.18 -4.15
C ASN A 103 -27.02 -4.60 -4.92
N LEU A 104 -25.79 -5.03 -4.64
CA LEU A 104 -24.53 -4.56 -5.23
C LEU A 104 -24.33 -3.03 -5.20
N LYS A 105 -25.02 -2.31 -4.30
CA LYS A 105 -24.81 -0.88 -4.10
C LYS A 105 -23.67 -0.65 -3.12
N SER A 106 -22.83 0.32 -3.43
CA SER A 106 -21.87 0.87 -2.48
C SER A 106 -22.61 1.70 -1.43
N LYS A 107 -22.11 1.67 -0.19
CA LYS A 107 -22.56 2.56 0.88
C LYS A 107 -21.32 3.16 1.55
N GLU A 108 -21.37 4.44 1.90
CA GLU A 108 -20.28 5.11 2.60
C GLU A 108 -19.93 4.41 3.92
N GLU A 109 -20.96 3.96 4.65
CA GLU A 109 -20.84 3.20 5.91
C GLU A 109 -20.06 1.89 5.78
N LEU A 110 -20.06 1.28 4.59
CA LEU A 110 -19.34 0.02 4.35
C LEU A 110 -17.85 0.24 4.01
N GLY A 111 -17.44 1.52 3.85
CA GLY A 111 -16.10 1.91 3.45
C GLY A 111 -15.99 2.09 1.94
N ILE A 112 -15.72 3.33 1.52
CA ILE A 112 -15.31 3.67 0.15
C ILE A 112 -13.89 4.21 0.23
N ILE A 113 -12.96 3.56 -0.48
CA ILE A 113 -11.58 4.01 -0.56
C ILE A 113 -11.41 4.84 -1.82
N LYS A 114 -10.87 6.04 -1.65
CA LYS A 114 -10.56 6.97 -2.73
C LYS A 114 -9.05 7.07 -2.93
N ARG A 115 -8.60 7.17 -4.18
CA ARG A 115 -7.21 7.47 -4.53
C ARG A 115 -6.94 8.97 -4.36
N ARG A 116 -5.68 9.36 -4.15
CA ARG A 116 -5.27 10.78 -4.13
C ARG A 116 -5.21 11.37 -5.54
N GLU A 117 -4.20 10.97 -6.30
CA GLU A 117 -3.89 11.62 -7.57
C GLU A 117 -3.78 10.61 -8.71
N GLU A 118 -3.00 9.55 -8.51
CA GLU A 118 -2.65 8.62 -9.58
C GLU A 118 -3.73 7.55 -9.80
N PRO A 119 -4.16 7.31 -11.05
CA PRO A 119 -4.92 6.12 -11.38
C PRO A 119 -4.13 4.85 -11.06
N LEU A 120 -4.82 3.85 -10.49
CA LEU A 120 -4.21 2.61 -10.04
C LEU A 120 -4.66 1.43 -10.90
N HIS A 121 -3.80 0.43 -11.05
CA HIS A 121 -4.12 -0.85 -11.67
C HIS A 121 -4.05 -1.97 -10.63
N PHE A 122 -5.20 -2.56 -10.32
CA PHE A 122 -5.34 -3.68 -9.39
C PHE A 122 -5.18 -5.01 -10.14
N VAL A 123 -4.36 -5.89 -9.60
CA VAL A 123 -4.06 -7.18 -10.22
C VAL A 123 -4.91 -8.30 -9.65
N ASP A 124 -5.23 -8.23 -8.37
CA ASP A 124 -5.96 -9.29 -7.68
C ASP A 124 -6.67 -8.75 -6.42
N ALA A 125 -7.53 -9.58 -5.84
CA ALA A 125 -8.22 -9.32 -4.59
C ALA A 125 -8.26 -10.62 -3.78
N LEU A 126 -7.66 -10.59 -2.60
CA LEU A 126 -7.38 -11.78 -1.81
C LEU A 126 -7.91 -11.60 -0.39
N GLN A 127 -8.45 -12.68 0.18
CA GLN A 127 -8.82 -12.73 1.59
C GLN A 127 -7.85 -13.61 2.37
N TRP A 128 -7.35 -13.08 3.50
CA TRP A 128 -6.55 -13.83 4.46
C TRP A 128 -6.88 -13.35 5.88
N GLY A 129 -7.39 -14.27 6.71
CA GLY A 129 -7.93 -13.92 8.03
C GLY A 129 -9.08 -12.90 7.93
N ASP A 130 -9.02 -11.88 8.79
CA ASP A 130 -9.91 -10.71 8.83
C ASP A 130 -9.45 -9.57 7.90
N HIS A 131 -8.52 -9.84 6.99
CA HIS A 131 -7.94 -8.84 6.08
C HIS A 131 -8.22 -9.15 4.61
N LEU A 132 -8.39 -8.08 3.84
CA LEU A 132 -8.44 -8.11 2.39
C LEU A 132 -7.19 -7.41 1.82
N PHE A 133 -6.63 -8.01 0.78
CA PHE A 133 -5.40 -7.58 0.15
C PHE A 133 -5.63 -7.33 -1.35
N PHE A 134 -5.19 -6.19 -1.83
CA PHE A 134 -5.32 -5.80 -3.25
C PHE A 134 -3.94 -5.43 -3.79
N PRO A 135 -3.22 -6.36 -4.44
CA PRO A 135 -1.98 -6.06 -5.14
C PRO A 135 -2.26 -5.07 -6.29
N TYR A 136 -1.47 -4.00 -6.38
CA TYR A 136 -1.66 -2.93 -7.35
C TYR A 136 -0.34 -2.25 -7.74
N TYR A 137 -0.39 -1.47 -8.82
CA TYR A 137 0.68 -0.55 -9.21
C TYR A 137 0.08 0.72 -9.82
N THR A 138 0.84 1.81 -9.87
CA THR A 138 0.40 3.08 -10.48
C THR A 138 0.34 2.94 -12.00
N LEU A 139 -0.69 3.47 -12.66
CA LEU A 139 -0.79 3.35 -14.13
C LEU A 139 0.39 4.00 -14.87
N LYS A 140 1.02 5.02 -14.27
CA LYS A 140 2.27 5.61 -14.76
C LYS A 140 3.44 4.62 -14.77
N ALA A 141 3.43 3.57 -13.95
CA ALA A 141 4.45 2.51 -13.99
C ALA A 141 4.52 1.79 -15.35
N ARG A 142 3.46 1.85 -16.16
CA ARG A 142 3.46 1.32 -17.54
C ARG A 142 4.25 2.19 -18.52
N LEU A 143 4.49 3.45 -18.17
CA LEU A 143 5.28 4.36 -18.99
C LEU A 143 6.77 4.09 -18.74
N ALA A 144 7.57 4.14 -19.82
CA ALA A 144 9.01 3.95 -19.70
C ALA A 144 9.59 5.02 -18.75
N ASN A 145 10.45 4.59 -17.82
CA ASN A 145 11.20 5.39 -16.83
C ASN A 145 10.60 5.50 -15.42
N ASN A 146 9.47 4.86 -15.13
CA ASN A 146 8.99 4.79 -13.74
C ASN A 146 9.50 3.51 -13.04
N THR A 147 10.20 3.72 -11.92
CA THR A 147 10.81 2.71 -11.05
C THR A 147 10.07 2.52 -9.73
N GLU A 148 8.92 3.19 -9.55
CA GLU A 148 8.09 3.02 -8.38
C GLU A 148 7.70 1.55 -8.18
N PRO A 149 7.96 0.96 -6.99
CA PRO A 149 7.62 -0.43 -6.73
C PRO A 149 6.10 -0.62 -6.65
N PRO A 150 5.58 -1.77 -7.10
CA PRO A 150 4.20 -2.14 -6.87
C PRO A 150 3.90 -2.18 -5.37
N SER A 151 2.62 -2.14 -5.03
CA SER A 151 2.15 -2.10 -3.65
C SER A 151 1.03 -3.11 -3.43
N MET A 152 0.77 -3.45 -2.18
CA MET A 152 -0.40 -4.22 -1.76
C MET A 152 -1.23 -3.36 -0.82
N ALA A 153 -2.46 -3.01 -1.21
CA ALA A 153 -3.38 -2.33 -0.29
C ALA A 153 -3.93 -3.35 0.71
N VAL A 154 -3.97 -2.97 1.98
CA VAL A 154 -4.38 -3.86 3.08
C VAL A 154 -5.55 -3.23 3.81
N LEU A 155 -6.69 -3.92 3.78
CA LEU A 155 -7.93 -3.50 4.43
C LEU A 155 -8.26 -4.51 5.53
N ARG A 156 -8.75 -4.00 6.67
CA ARG A 156 -9.25 -4.83 7.77
C ARG A 156 -10.76 -4.80 7.82
N GLN A 157 -11.36 -5.96 8.05
CA GLN A 157 -12.77 -6.11 8.32
C GLN A 157 -13.11 -5.62 9.73
N LEU A 158 -13.95 -4.59 9.86
CA LEU A 158 -14.44 -4.15 11.17
C LEU A 158 -15.45 -5.15 11.73
N GLY A 159 -15.60 -5.15 13.05
CA GLY A 159 -16.49 -6.07 13.76
C GLY A 159 -17.96 -5.97 13.33
N PRO A 160 -18.82 -6.92 13.79
CA PRO A 160 -20.22 -7.03 13.38
C PRO A 160 -21.07 -5.75 13.57
N SER A 161 -20.67 -4.88 14.49
CA SER A 161 -21.35 -3.63 14.85
C SER A 161 -21.00 -2.43 13.96
N ASP A 162 -19.82 -2.41 13.34
CA ASP A 162 -19.31 -1.26 12.56
C ASP A 162 -19.37 -1.47 11.03
N GLY A 163 -19.74 -2.68 10.57
CA GLY A 163 -20.24 -2.97 9.21
C GLY A 163 -19.31 -2.72 8.01
N GLY A 164 -18.17 -2.06 8.17
CA GLY A 164 -17.32 -1.61 7.05
C GLY A 164 -15.92 -2.21 7.00
N LEU A 165 -15.22 -1.96 5.89
CA LEU A 165 -13.78 -2.17 5.77
C LEU A 165 -13.02 -0.88 6.10
N THR A 166 -11.93 -1.00 6.85
CA THR A 166 -10.99 0.11 7.08
C THR A 166 -9.67 -0.15 6.39
N LEU A 167 -9.24 0.79 5.54
CA LEU A 167 -7.90 0.79 4.94
C LEU A 167 -6.85 0.96 6.05
N GLN A 168 -6.06 -0.08 6.28
CA GLN A 168 -4.93 -0.04 7.21
C GLN A 168 -3.73 0.67 6.57
N GLY A 169 -3.57 0.51 5.26
CA GLY A 169 -2.44 1.07 4.54
C GLY A 169 -2.10 0.32 3.27
N HIS A 170 -0.84 0.43 2.87
CA HIS A 170 -0.25 -0.39 1.84
C HIS A 170 1.14 -0.89 2.25
N VAL A 171 1.61 -1.93 1.57
CA VAL A 171 2.97 -2.47 1.68
C VAL A 171 3.64 -2.36 0.32
N TYR A 172 4.85 -1.81 0.25
CA TYR A 172 5.66 -1.86 -0.97
C TYR A 172 6.17 -3.28 -1.22
N LEU A 173 6.04 -3.73 -2.46
CA LEU A 173 6.42 -5.06 -2.89
C LEU A 173 7.75 -4.99 -3.63
N ASP A 174 8.84 -5.06 -2.88
CA ASP A 174 10.18 -5.07 -3.46
C ASP A 174 10.47 -6.44 -4.12
N CYS A 175 10.60 -6.39 -5.44
CA CYS A 175 11.04 -7.51 -6.26
C CYS A 175 12.13 -7.05 -7.25
N GLY A 176 13.08 -6.24 -6.75
CA GLY A 176 14.09 -5.54 -7.55
C GLY A 176 13.51 -4.33 -8.29
N CYS A 177 14.17 -3.84 -9.35
CA CYS A 177 13.71 -2.66 -10.13
C CYS A 177 12.44 -2.95 -10.99
N ARG A 178 11.56 -3.91 -10.63
CA ARG A 178 10.37 -4.32 -11.41
C ARG A 178 9.11 -3.61 -10.91
N SER A 179 8.57 -2.71 -11.73
CA SER A 179 7.45 -1.83 -11.38
C SER A 179 6.06 -2.34 -11.75
N LEU A 180 5.93 -3.55 -12.32
CA LEU A 180 4.65 -4.14 -12.73
C LEU A 180 4.44 -5.52 -12.10
N ILE A 181 3.20 -5.82 -11.71
CA ILE A 181 2.76 -7.17 -11.34
C ILE A 181 1.95 -7.72 -12.52
N ILE A 182 2.28 -8.92 -12.99
CA ILE A 182 1.62 -9.56 -14.14
C ILE A 182 0.78 -10.78 -13.73
N SER A 183 1.04 -11.36 -12.56
CA SER A 183 0.28 -12.48 -12.02
C SER A 183 0.37 -12.51 -10.50
N SER A 184 -0.67 -13.05 -9.88
CA SER A 184 -0.87 -13.12 -8.43
C SER A 184 -1.40 -14.50 -8.08
N SER A 185 -0.95 -15.04 -6.94
CA SER A 185 -1.46 -16.28 -6.37
C SER A 185 -1.31 -16.28 -4.85
N LEU A 186 -2.29 -16.86 -4.15
CA LEU A 186 -2.24 -17.05 -2.70
C LEU A 186 -1.98 -18.52 -2.39
N VAL A 187 -0.88 -18.79 -1.69
CA VAL A 187 -0.47 -20.13 -1.26
C VAL A 187 -0.71 -20.27 0.24
N ARG A 188 -1.41 -21.32 0.66
CA ARG A 188 -1.72 -21.61 2.06
C ARG A 188 -1.06 -22.92 2.51
N GLN A 189 -0.46 -22.94 3.69
CA GLN A 189 0.08 -24.13 4.33
C GLN A 189 -0.27 -24.11 5.83
N GLY A 190 -1.33 -24.83 6.21
CA GLY A 190 -1.87 -24.76 7.56
C GLY A 190 -2.34 -23.33 7.89
N GLU A 191 -1.87 -22.79 9.01
CA GLU A 191 -2.14 -21.41 9.45
C GLU A 191 -1.24 -20.36 8.79
N ARG A 192 -0.23 -20.79 7.99
CA ARG A 192 0.65 -19.87 7.28
C ARG A 192 0.17 -19.63 5.86
N GLY A 193 0.40 -18.42 5.38
CA GLY A 193 0.04 -18.01 4.02
C GLY A 193 1.14 -17.16 3.41
N TRP A 194 1.31 -17.30 2.09
CA TRP A 194 2.20 -16.46 1.30
C TRP A 194 1.47 -15.97 0.06
N TRP A 195 1.68 -14.70 -0.25
CA TRP A 195 1.35 -14.16 -1.55
C TRP A 195 2.54 -14.35 -2.49
N VAL A 196 2.26 -14.84 -3.68
CA VAL A 196 3.25 -15.05 -4.74
C VAL A 196 2.88 -14.15 -5.91
N GLY A 197 3.78 -13.21 -6.22
CA GLY A 197 3.65 -12.31 -7.35
C GLY A 197 4.65 -12.61 -8.44
N VAL A 198 4.22 -12.55 -9.70
CA VAL A 198 5.12 -12.49 -10.85
C VAL A 198 5.26 -11.03 -11.26
N PHE A 199 6.49 -10.53 -11.26
CA PHE A 199 6.82 -9.14 -11.51
C PHE A 199 7.50 -8.98 -12.87
N ARG A 200 7.38 -7.79 -13.45
CA ARG A 200 8.00 -7.41 -14.71
C ARG A 200 8.53 -5.98 -14.66
N HIS A 201 9.65 -5.73 -15.34
CA HIS A 201 10.15 -4.39 -15.60
C HIS A 201 9.25 -3.63 -16.60
N SER A 202 9.09 -2.32 -16.41
CA SER A 202 8.36 -1.44 -17.34
C SER A 202 9.09 -1.20 -18.67
N HIS A 203 10.40 -1.43 -18.74
CA HIS A 203 11.18 -1.24 -19.96
C HIS A 203 10.91 -2.34 -21.00
N ASN A 204 10.88 -1.94 -22.26
CA ASN A 204 10.59 -2.83 -23.40
C ASN A 204 11.76 -3.73 -23.82
N ALA A 205 12.95 -3.57 -23.21
CA ALA A 205 14.09 -4.41 -23.51
C ALA A 205 13.84 -5.83 -22.96
N LYS A 206 13.68 -6.81 -23.86
CA LYS A 206 13.63 -8.23 -23.49
C LYS A 206 15.00 -8.63 -22.92
N ALA A 207 15.09 -8.65 -21.60
CA ALA A 207 16.26 -9.14 -20.88
C ALA A 207 15.89 -10.42 -20.12
N TRP A 208 16.87 -11.29 -19.90
CA TRP A 208 16.70 -12.55 -19.17
C TRP A 208 16.21 -12.33 -17.73
N ASN A 209 16.51 -11.17 -17.15
CA ASN A 209 16.10 -10.75 -15.82
C ASN A 209 14.85 -9.84 -15.83
N SER A 210 14.15 -9.67 -16.95
CA SER A 210 13.01 -8.74 -17.05
C SER A 210 11.80 -9.15 -16.21
N THR A 211 11.72 -10.42 -15.80
CA THR A 211 10.68 -10.96 -14.92
C THR A 211 11.29 -11.66 -13.70
N ALA A 212 10.53 -11.73 -12.61
CA ALA A 212 10.88 -12.51 -11.43
C ALA A 212 9.63 -12.97 -10.68
N VAL A 213 9.79 -14.02 -9.90
CA VAL A 213 8.79 -14.48 -8.93
C VAL A 213 9.27 -14.05 -7.55
N CYS A 214 8.43 -13.35 -6.80
CA CYS A 214 8.71 -12.96 -5.41
C CYS A 214 7.58 -13.43 -4.50
N ILE A 215 7.95 -13.81 -3.28
CA ILE A 215 7.07 -14.45 -2.30
C ILE A 215 7.09 -13.61 -1.03
N PHE A 216 5.91 -13.26 -0.52
CA PHE A 216 5.74 -12.39 0.63
C PHE A 216 4.85 -13.07 1.67
N GLY A 217 5.24 -13.04 2.94
CA GLY A 217 4.44 -13.62 4.02
C GLY A 217 3.17 -12.82 4.28
N MET A 218 2.00 -13.46 4.29
CA MET A 218 0.73 -12.76 4.55
C MET A 218 0.67 -12.12 5.93
N GLU A 219 1.25 -12.79 6.94
CA GLU A 219 1.30 -12.28 8.31
C GLU A 219 2.16 -11.01 8.43
N GLU A 220 3.34 -11.03 7.80
CA GLU A 220 4.25 -9.89 7.74
C GLU A 220 3.62 -8.72 6.96
N MET A 221 2.91 -8.98 5.87
CA MET A 221 2.21 -7.93 5.11
C MET A 221 1.03 -7.33 5.87
N LYS A 222 0.34 -8.11 6.71
CA LYS A 222 -0.72 -7.63 7.59
C LYS A 222 -0.16 -6.59 8.59
N GLU A 223 0.99 -6.88 9.18
CA GLU A 223 1.62 -6.04 10.21
C GLU A 223 2.36 -4.82 9.66
N ARG A 224 2.88 -4.90 8.42
CA ARG A 224 3.66 -3.83 7.78
C ARG A 224 2.83 -2.83 6.99
N ALA A 225 1.50 -3.01 6.94
CA ALA A 225 0.63 -2.07 6.22
C ALA A 225 0.71 -0.69 6.86
N CYS A 226 1.21 0.29 6.12
CA CYS A 226 1.40 1.65 6.61
C CYS A 226 0.74 2.65 5.67
N ALA A 227 0.64 3.89 6.10
CA ALA A 227 -0.18 4.81 5.36
C ALA A 227 0.34 5.10 3.94
N SER A 228 -0.60 5.10 3.01
CA SER A 228 -0.34 5.11 1.57
C SER A 228 -0.31 6.53 1.00
N PRO A 229 0.66 6.86 0.13
CA PRO A 229 0.60 8.05 -0.69
C PRO A 229 -0.47 7.94 -1.80
N HIS A 230 -0.98 6.74 -2.07
CA HIS A 230 -1.92 6.49 -3.17
C HIS A 230 -3.39 6.64 -2.78
N PHE A 231 -3.71 6.55 -1.49
CA PHE A 231 -5.07 6.59 -0.99
C PHE A 231 -5.31 7.79 -0.08
N ASN A 232 -6.54 8.28 -0.08
CA ASN A 232 -7.05 9.15 0.97
C ASN A 232 -7.26 8.28 2.21
N MET A 233 -6.45 8.51 3.25
CA MET A 233 -6.53 7.77 4.50
C MET A 233 -7.02 8.68 5.62
N ASN A 234 -7.87 8.15 6.49
CA ASN A 234 -8.42 8.86 7.65
C ASN A 234 -7.48 8.83 8.88
N GLY A 235 -6.22 8.40 8.73
CA GLY A 235 -5.21 8.50 9.80
C GLY A 235 -4.90 9.96 10.13
N LYS A 236 -4.64 10.28 11.40
CA LYS A 236 -4.33 11.67 11.79
C LYS A 236 -2.96 12.06 11.25
N SER A 237 -2.96 12.74 10.11
CA SER A 237 -1.76 13.39 9.57
C SER A 237 -1.28 14.48 10.51
N CYS A 238 0.00 14.47 10.82
CA CYS A 238 0.67 15.49 11.62
C CYS A 238 1.92 15.98 10.89
N THR A 239 2.10 17.29 10.82
CA THR A 239 3.29 17.94 10.28
C THR A 239 4.28 18.16 11.43
N LEU A 240 5.43 17.53 11.36
CA LEU A 240 6.51 17.67 12.34
C LEU A 240 7.53 18.71 11.88
N ASN A 241 8.14 19.38 12.85
CA ASN A 241 9.29 20.25 12.63
C ASN A 241 10.57 19.46 12.91
N ILE A 242 11.21 18.94 11.86
CA ILE A 242 12.41 18.12 11.99
C ILE A 242 13.67 18.99 11.97
N ILE A 243 14.42 18.99 13.07
CA ILE A 243 15.71 19.68 13.21
C ILE A 243 16.83 18.69 12.86
N PHE A 244 17.60 18.98 11.82
CA PHE A 244 18.80 18.24 11.47
C PHE A 244 20.02 18.86 12.16
N GLU A 245 20.71 18.08 12.99
CA GLU A 245 21.99 18.49 13.56
C GLU A 245 23.07 18.64 12.49
N LYS A 246 24.08 19.45 12.76
CA LYS A 246 25.25 19.56 11.87
C LYS A 246 26.09 18.29 12.00
N ILE A 247 26.37 17.65 10.86
CA ILE A 247 27.37 16.58 10.82
C ILE A 247 28.75 17.26 10.76
N PRO A 248 29.66 16.97 11.69
CA PRO A 248 30.94 17.68 11.83
C PRO A 248 31.87 17.58 10.61
N GLU A 249 31.57 16.71 9.64
CA GLU A 249 32.41 16.47 8.46
C GLU A 249 32.14 17.42 7.28
N ASN A 250 31.11 18.28 7.34
CA ASN A 250 30.78 19.26 6.30
C ASN A 250 30.90 20.71 6.84
N GLU A 251 32.00 21.40 6.51
CA GLU A 251 32.37 22.71 7.07
C GLU A 251 31.61 23.94 6.50
N SER A 252 30.68 23.80 5.54
CA SER A 252 30.20 24.97 4.77
C SER A 252 28.79 25.49 5.07
N GLY A 253 28.27 25.35 6.30
CA GLY A 253 26.96 25.91 6.66
C GLY A 253 26.82 26.24 8.15
N ASP A 254 26.36 27.47 8.44
CA ASP A 254 26.17 28.03 9.77
C ASP A 254 24.67 28.06 10.11
N ALA A 255 24.14 26.93 10.61
CA ALA A 255 22.92 26.75 11.44
C ALA A 255 22.33 25.33 11.30
N SER A 256 21.73 24.81 12.39
CA SER A 256 20.84 23.64 12.34
C SER A 256 19.64 23.92 11.44
N GLN A 257 19.30 22.99 10.55
CA GLN A 257 18.20 23.20 9.60
C GLN A 257 16.91 22.56 10.10
N THR A 258 15.81 23.32 10.07
CA THR A 258 14.47 22.79 10.34
C THR A 258 13.72 22.54 9.03
N ILE A 259 13.08 21.37 8.91
CA ILE A 259 12.31 20.93 7.74
C ILE A 259 10.96 20.41 8.21
N GLN A 260 9.88 20.84 7.54
CA GLN A 260 8.55 20.31 7.82
C GLN A 260 8.39 18.95 7.14
N VAL A 261 7.95 17.95 7.91
CA VAL A 261 7.78 16.58 7.45
C VAL A 261 6.39 16.09 7.84
N ASN A 262 5.63 15.65 6.85
CA ASN A 262 4.32 15.06 7.09
C ASN A 262 4.49 13.60 7.47
N VAL A 263 4.01 13.24 8.66
CA VAL A 263 3.96 11.87 9.17
C VAL A 263 2.53 11.52 9.56
N LEU A 264 2.31 10.23 9.78
CA LEU A 264 1.03 9.68 10.18
C LEU A 264 1.19 8.98 11.52
N ASP A 265 0.13 9.00 12.33
CA ASP A 265 0.06 8.33 13.63
C ASP A 265 0.44 6.83 13.58
N CYS A 266 0.25 6.17 12.44
CA CYS A 266 0.65 4.79 12.24
C CYS A 266 2.09 4.60 11.71
N ASP A 267 2.84 5.65 11.40
CA ASP A 267 4.24 5.51 10.97
C ASP A 267 5.09 4.97 12.12
N THR A 268 5.86 3.91 11.88
CA THR A 268 6.93 3.47 12.81
C THR A 268 8.00 4.54 12.96
N ILE A 269 8.82 4.45 14.00
CA ILE A 269 9.94 5.38 14.18
C ILE A 269 10.97 5.25 13.06
N GLY A 270 11.22 4.03 12.57
CA GLY A 270 12.03 3.79 11.37
C GLY A 270 11.48 4.50 10.13
N GLN A 271 10.17 4.46 9.90
CA GLN A 271 9.54 5.15 8.77
C GLN A 271 9.57 6.67 8.92
N ALA A 272 9.40 7.19 10.12
CA ALA A 272 9.55 8.61 10.39
C ALA A 272 10.97 9.12 10.09
N LYS A 273 12.00 8.29 10.33
CA LYS A 273 13.39 8.58 9.94
C LYS A 273 13.56 8.65 8.42
N GLU A 274 13.01 7.68 7.70
CA GLU A 274 13.08 7.64 6.23
C GLU A 274 12.40 8.87 5.61
N LYS A 275 11.19 9.20 6.06
CA LYS A 275 10.47 10.41 5.62
C LYS A 275 11.25 11.69 5.92
N SER A 276 11.92 11.73 7.07
CA SER A 276 12.77 12.86 7.45
C SER A 276 13.96 13.02 6.50
N LEU A 277 14.73 11.94 6.28
CA LEU A 277 15.87 11.96 5.35
C LEU A 277 15.46 12.30 3.91
N GLN A 278 14.32 11.77 3.46
CA GLN A 278 13.76 12.11 2.15
C GLN A 278 13.39 13.59 2.05
N ALA A 279 12.76 14.16 3.08
CA ALA A 279 12.44 15.58 3.10
C ALA A 279 13.70 16.47 3.11
N PHE A 280 14.77 16.03 3.78
CA PHE A 280 16.07 16.68 3.71
C PHE A 280 16.62 16.68 2.28
N PHE A 281 16.63 15.53 1.62
CA PHE A 281 17.10 15.43 0.24
C PHE A 281 16.28 16.30 -0.71
N ASN A 282 14.95 16.28 -0.59
CA ASN A 282 14.06 17.07 -1.44
C ASN A 282 14.29 18.59 -1.26
N LYS A 283 14.58 19.03 -0.04
CA LYS A 283 14.82 20.45 0.24
C LYS A 283 16.20 20.93 -0.20
N ASN A 284 17.22 20.09 -0.03
CA ASN A 284 18.62 20.50 -0.18
C ASN A 284 19.27 20.03 -1.49
N GLY A 285 18.71 19.02 -2.16
CA GLY A 285 19.26 18.42 -3.38
C GLY A 285 20.45 17.48 -3.15
N PHE A 286 20.78 17.18 -1.89
CA PHE A 286 21.85 16.25 -1.51
C PHE A 286 21.45 15.45 -0.25
N LEU A 287 22.09 14.29 -0.06
CA LEU A 287 21.82 13.40 1.08
C LEU A 287 22.34 14.01 2.38
N TYR A 288 21.66 13.74 3.50
CA TYR A 288 22.11 14.24 4.81
C TYR A 288 23.52 13.74 5.16
N GLY A 289 23.91 12.55 4.72
CA GLY A 289 25.26 11.99 4.90
C GLY A 289 25.38 10.96 6.02
N LEU A 290 24.27 10.65 6.71
CA LEU A 290 24.16 9.52 7.64
C LEU A 290 23.09 8.54 7.14
N GLN A 291 23.33 7.25 7.37
CA GLN A 291 22.40 6.17 7.07
C GLN A 291 21.29 6.05 8.14
N LEU A 292 20.24 5.30 7.81
CA LEU A 292 19.05 5.15 8.66
C LEU A 292 19.37 4.57 10.05
N ASP A 293 20.34 3.65 10.13
CA ASP A 293 20.79 3.01 11.35
C ASP A 293 21.72 3.91 12.18
N GLU A 294 22.40 4.85 11.55
CA GLU A 294 23.28 5.85 12.18
C GLU A 294 22.53 7.02 12.82
N ILE A 295 21.25 7.19 12.50
CA ILE A 295 20.43 8.30 13.03
C ILE A 295 19.41 7.87 14.09
N GLY A 296 19.21 8.74 15.07
CA GLY A 296 18.13 8.69 16.07
C GLY A 296 17.14 9.83 15.87
N LEU A 297 15.93 9.65 16.40
CA LEU A 297 14.93 10.71 16.51
C LEU A 297 14.72 11.02 17.98
N GLU A 298 14.72 12.30 18.34
CA GLU A 298 14.47 12.77 19.69
C GLU A 298 13.32 13.77 19.69
N LEU A 299 12.26 13.47 20.43
CA LEU A 299 11.16 14.40 20.64
C LEU A 299 11.64 15.51 21.59
N VAL A 300 11.54 16.76 21.12
CA VAL A 300 11.92 17.94 21.87
C VAL A 300 10.65 18.55 22.48
N SER A 301 10.57 18.53 23.82
CA SER A 301 9.57 19.26 24.60
C SER A 301 10.23 20.20 25.60
N GLU A 302 9.49 21.17 26.15
CA GLU A 302 10.01 22.12 27.15
C GLU A 302 10.46 21.42 28.45
N GLU A 303 9.89 20.27 28.77
CA GLU A 303 10.05 19.58 30.05
C GLU A 303 10.97 18.36 29.96
N GLN A 304 11.07 17.72 28.78
CA GLN A 304 11.89 16.51 28.61
C GLN A 304 12.29 16.27 27.15
N GLN A 305 13.51 15.75 26.95
CA GLN A 305 13.96 15.16 25.70
C GLN A 305 13.76 13.64 25.77
N ARG A 306 13.08 13.07 24.77
CA ARG A 306 12.82 11.61 24.70
C ARG A 306 13.28 11.06 23.36
N GLU A 307 14.21 10.12 23.38
CA GLU A 307 14.55 9.33 22.19
C GLU A 307 13.36 8.45 21.79
N LEU A 308 13.03 8.49 20.51
CA LEU A 308 12.03 7.64 19.89
C LEU A 308 12.75 6.42 19.32
N LEU A 309 12.29 5.24 19.74
CA LEU A 309 12.80 3.95 19.30
C LEU A 309 11.67 3.10 18.74
N ASP A 310 11.99 2.24 17.77
CA ASP A 310 11.03 1.25 17.27
C ASP A 310 10.63 0.24 18.35
N ILE A 311 11.53 -0.08 19.29
CA ILE A 311 11.27 -0.92 20.46
C ILE A 311 11.89 -0.26 21.69
N ASP A 312 11.09 -0.01 22.73
CA ASP A 312 11.53 0.50 24.02
C ASP A 312 10.76 -0.15 25.19
N GLY A 313 10.98 0.36 26.41
CA GLY A 313 10.28 -0.12 27.61
C GLY A 313 8.77 0.13 27.60
N SER A 314 8.28 1.03 26.75
CA SER A 314 6.85 1.34 26.59
C SER A 314 6.17 0.51 25.50
N SER A 315 6.93 -0.24 24.69
CA SER A 315 6.38 -1.08 23.61
C SER A 315 5.34 -2.08 24.12
N GLU A 316 4.21 -2.12 23.42
CA GLU A 316 3.13 -3.09 23.65
C GLU A 316 3.66 -4.52 23.42
N VAL A 317 3.41 -5.41 24.37
CA VAL A 317 3.78 -6.83 24.29
C VAL A 317 2.53 -7.62 23.92
N MET A 318 2.58 -8.33 22.79
CA MET A 318 1.50 -9.17 22.31
C MET A 318 1.41 -10.49 23.11
N ASP A 319 0.32 -11.24 22.94
CA ASP A 319 0.04 -12.48 23.69
C ASP A 319 1.11 -13.58 23.49
N ASP A 320 1.88 -13.52 22.40
CA ASP A 320 2.98 -14.43 22.06
C ASP A 320 4.35 -13.96 22.62
N GLY A 321 4.38 -12.84 23.34
CA GLY A 321 5.58 -12.24 23.91
C GLY A 321 6.39 -11.38 22.93
N ILE A 322 5.94 -11.21 21.68
CA ILE A 322 6.58 -10.33 20.71
C ILE A 322 6.23 -8.88 21.03
N ARG A 323 7.22 -8.00 20.97
CA ARG A 323 7.01 -6.55 21.13
C ARG A 323 6.60 -5.94 19.80
N LYS A 324 5.48 -5.24 19.82
CA LYS A 324 5.00 -4.44 18.70
C LYS A 324 5.90 -3.21 18.50
N LEU A 325 6.10 -2.82 17.25
CA LEU A 325 6.86 -1.62 16.91
C LEU A 325 6.11 -0.36 17.36
N ASN A 326 6.84 0.59 17.95
CA ASN A 326 6.30 1.88 18.34
C ASN A 326 6.10 2.77 17.11
N THR A 327 5.00 3.52 17.10
CA THR A 327 4.63 4.45 16.03
C THR A 327 4.59 5.90 16.52
N ILE A 328 4.46 6.87 15.62
CA ILE A 328 4.22 8.29 15.97
C ILE A 328 3.02 8.43 16.92
N GLY A 329 1.95 7.67 16.69
CA GLY A 329 0.75 7.62 17.51
C GLY A 329 0.98 6.93 18.86
N HIS A 330 1.85 5.91 18.93
CA HIS A 330 2.27 5.29 20.20
C HIS A 330 2.88 6.32 21.17
N TYR A 331 3.67 7.25 20.64
CA TYR A 331 4.27 8.33 21.42
C TYR A 331 3.36 9.56 21.56
N GLU A 332 2.11 9.50 21.09
CA GLU A 332 1.13 10.59 21.13
C GLU A 332 1.67 11.92 20.57
N ILE A 333 2.50 11.85 19.53
CA ILE A 333 3.18 13.03 18.98
C ILE A 333 2.16 13.94 18.31
N SER A 334 2.09 15.18 18.78
CA SER A 334 1.13 16.17 18.31
C SER A 334 1.55 16.85 17.01
N ASN A 335 0.58 17.36 16.26
CA ASN A 335 0.83 18.20 15.08
C ASN A 335 1.66 19.45 15.47
N GLY A 336 2.70 19.75 14.69
CA GLY A 336 3.65 20.83 14.95
C GLY A 336 4.76 20.48 15.95
N ALA A 337 4.80 19.25 16.48
CA ALA A 337 5.86 18.83 17.39
C ALA A 337 7.24 18.92 16.74
N THR A 338 8.24 19.22 17.56
CA THR A 338 9.62 19.36 17.14
C THR A 338 10.38 18.07 17.41
N ILE A 339 10.97 17.48 16.38
CA ILE A 339 11.81 16.29 16.51
C ILE A 339 13.21 16.62 16.01
N LYS A 340 14.21 16.17 16.74
CA LYS A 340 15.61 16.34 16.40
C LYS A 340 16.19 15.06 15.84
N VAL A 341 16.86 15.16 14.69
CA VAL A 341 17.66 14.08 14.10
C VAL A 341 19.08 14.21 14.62
N PHE A 342 19.59 13.17 15.25
CA PHE A 342 20.94 13.14 15.84
C PHE A 342 21.73 11.91 15.39
N LYS A 343 23.07 12.01 15.41
CA LYS A 343 23.96 10.86 15.13
C LYS A 343 24.03 9.96 16.36
N LYS A 344 23.70 8.67 16.22
CA LYS A 344 23.84 7.69 17.29
C LYS A 344 25.32 7.48 17.63
N LYS A 345 25.62 7.28 18.92
CA LYS A 345 26.96 6.86 19.36
C LYS A 345 27.17 5.41 18.95
N ALA A 346 28.29 5.12 18.28
CA ALA A 346 28.65 3.75 17.89
C ALA A 346 28.75 2.86 19.14
N ASN A 347 27.88 1.86 19.24
CA ASN A 347 27.92 0.90 20.33
C ASN A 347 28.81 -0.27 19.89
N THR A 348 29.97 -0.46 20.54
CA THR A 348 30.82 -1.63 20.30
C THR A 348 30.13 -2.86 20.92
N ARG A 349 29.28 -3.54 20.16
CA ARG A 349 28.83 -4.90 20.47
C ARG A 349 28.86 -5.78 19.22
N SER A 350 29.58 -6.89 19.40
CA SER A 350 29.92 -7.93 18.44
C SER A 350 28.72 -8.65 17.84
N GLY A 351 28.79 -8.88 16.52
CA GLY A 351 28.34 -10.14 15.89
C GLY A 351 26.84 -10.33 15.72
N ASN A 352 26.29 -9.80 14.62
CA ASN A 352 25.59 -10.53 13.57
C ASN A 352 24.89 -9.53 12.65
N THR A 353 25.64 -9.01 11.68
CA THR A 353 25.13 -8.11 10.65
C THR A 353 24.31 -8.92 9.65
N LEU A 354 22.99 -8.84 9.72
CA LEU A 354 22.16 -9.02 8.52
C LEU A 354 22.25 -7.72 7.75
N THR A 355 23.12 -7.69 6.74
CA THR A 355 23.22 -6.61 5.77
C THR A 355 21.94 -6.58 4.95
N VAL A 356 21.00 -5.70 5.29
CA VAL A 356 19.96 -5.28 4.34
C VAL A 356 20.57 -4.16 3.51
N THR A 357 21.28 -4.52 2.44
CA THR A 357 21.68 -3.59 1.40
C THR A 357 20.48 -3.31 0.51
N HIS A 358 19.62 -2.38 0.89
CA HIS A 358 18.65 -1.79 -0.04
C HIS A 358 18.67 -0.28 0.15
N LEU A 359 19.40 0.40 -0.73
CA LEU A 359 19.16 1.74 -1.28
C LEU A 359 20.43 2.17 -2.04
N ASN A 360 20.43 1.90 -3.37
CA ASN A 360 21.21 2.54 -4.46
C ASN A 360 21.64 1.60 -5.61
N PHE A 361 20.80 0.67 -6.08
CA PHE A 361 21.18 -0.17 -7.24
C PHE A 361 20.62 0.26 -8.61
N CYS A 362 19.60 1.14 -8.70
CA CYS A 362 19.08 1.50 -10.04
C CYS A 362 19.87 2.67 -10.71
N ALA A 363 20.79 3.36 -10.04
CA ALA A 363 21.59 4.45 -10.65
C ALA A 363 22.92 3.96 -11.29
N GLU A 364 23.54 2.90 -10.79
CA GLU A 364 24.88 2.47 -11.24
C GLU A 364 24.88 1.69 -12.56
N TRP A 365 23.75 1.12 -13.00
CA TRP A 365 23.70 0.34 -14.24
C TRP A 365 23.52 1.16 -15.53
N LEU A 366 23.16 2.45 -15.42
CA LEU A 366 23.12 3.35 -16.58
C LEU A 366 24.51 3.95 -16.92
N GLY A 367 25.53 3.69 -16.10
CA GLY A 367 26.90 4.21 -16.27
C GLY A 367 27.93 3.24 -16.85
N MET A 368 27.65 1.92 -16.92
CA MET A 368 28.61 0.93 -17.46
C MET A 368 28.25 0.51 -18.89
N GLN A 369 28.38 1.46 -19.82
CA GLN A 369 28.73 1.14 -21.21
C GLN A 369 30.13 1.70 -21.51
N ARG A 370 31.01 0.80 -21.97
CA ARG A 370 32.40 0.99 -22.42
C ARG A 370 33.45 1.20 -21.33
N THR A 371 34.19 0.14 -21.07
CA THR A 371 35.66 0.19 -21.19
C THR A 371 36.15 -1.08 -21.87
N GLU A 372 37.00 -0.85 -22.85
CA GLU A 372 37.66 -1.84 -23.70
C GLU A 372 38.60 -2.75 -22.90
N LEU A 373 38.59 -4.04 -23.23
CA LEU A 373 39.78 -4.82 -23.61
C LEU A 373 39.34 -6.15 -24.26
#